data_AF-A0A9X1I501-F1
#
_entry.id   AF-A0A9X1I501-F1
#
_cell.length_a   1.000
_cell.length_b   1.000
_cell.length_c   1.000
_cell.angle_alpha   90.00
_cell.angle_beta   90.00
_cell.angle_gamma   90.00
#
_symmetry.space_group_name_H-M   'P 1'
#
loop_
_entity.id
_entity.type
_entity.pdbx_description
1 polymer ?
#
loop_
_entity_poly.entity_id
_entity_poly.type
_entity_poly.pdbx_seq_one_letter_code
_entity_poly.pdbx_strand_id
1 'polypeptide(L)'
;MKNKNLLKLIVIFVIGFTMLTSCSSDDDSITNTNNSSLFDKWWYDSNNVTADIYFHADGQYEQKIILLGNEITGTGNWTWENESSGIMKIDNLGGNGQVVSSVWFKFSDILNNTVTIQQSTNGTDYSIEVFYQDTDN
;
A
#
# COMPACT_ATOMS: atom_id res chain seq x y z
N MET A 1 -18.95 -53.84 47.86
CA MET A 1 -19.87 -52.73 47.55
C MET A 1 -19.56 -51.56 48.48
N LYS A 2 -18.92 -50.48 48.00
CA LYS A 2 -18.89 -49.18 48.69
C LYS A 2 -18.90 -48.06 47.65
N ASN A 3 -20.01 -47.34 47.59
CA ASN A 3 -20.22 -46.12 46.81
C ASN A 3 -19.60 -44.93 47.57
N LYS A 4 -18.81 -44.08 46.88
CA LYS A 4 -19.15 -42.76 46.29
C LYS A 4 -19.60 -41.73 47.34
N ASN A 5 -19.30 -40.44 47.30
CA ASN A 5 -18.41 -39.53 46.56
C ASN A 5 -18.50 -38.23 47.39
N LEU A 6 -17.38 -37.62 47.80
CA LEU A 6 -16.84 -36.38 47.23
C LEU A 6 -17.87 -35.25 47.02
N LEU A 7 -17.97 -34.37 48.02
CA LEU A 7 -18.59 -33.06 47.93
C LEU A 7 -17.53 -32.00 48.32
N LYS A 8 -16.99 -31.28 47.33
CA LYS A 8 -16.37 -29.96 47.50
C LYS A 8 -16.94 -29.09 46.38
N LEU A 9 -17.79 -28.13 46.74
CA LEU A 9 -17.45 -26.73 47.05
C LEU A 9 -17.35 -25.93 45.73
N ILE A 10 -18.41 -25.25 45.28
CA ILE A 10 -18.88 -23.89 45.66
C ILE A 10 -18.64 -22.93 44.47
N VAL A 11 -19.75 -22.37 43.98
CA VAL A 11 -20.02 -20.96 43.59
C VAL A 11 -19.24 -20.45 42.35
N ILE A 12 -19.91 -19.94 41.30
CA ILE A 12 -20.46 -18.58 41.22
C ILE A 12 -21.76 -18.52 40.38
N PHE A 13 -22.68 -17.69 40.88
CA PHE A 13 -24.03 -17.38 40.44
C PHE A 13 -24.06 -16.00 39.75
N VAL A 14 -25.11 -15.75 38.94
CA VAL A 14 -25.57 -14.47 38.31
C VAL A 14 -24.81 -14.10 37.03
N ILE A 15 -25.31 -14.23 35.79
CA ILE A 15 -26.59 -13.89 35.11
C ILE A 15 -26.98 -12.41 35.16
N GLY A 16 -26.70 -11.72 34.05
CA GLY A 16 -27.76 -10.96 33.36
C GLY A 16 -27.46 -9.49 33.11
N PHE A 17 -27.36 -9.10 31.84
CA PHE A 17 -28.18 -8.00 31.31
C PHE A 17 -28.29 -8.10 29.79
N THR A 18 -29.53 -8.10 29.31
CA THR A 18 -29.92 -8.05 27.90
C THR A 18 -30.22 -6.61 27.48
N MET A 19 -29.86 -6.32 26.23
CA MET A 19 -30.37 -5.27 25.34
C MET A 19 -29.94 -3.81 25.60
N LEU A 20 -29.30 -3.17 24.62
CA LEU A 20 -29.91 -2.20 23.67
C LEU A 20 -28.83 -1.48 22.82
N THR A 21 -29.03 -1.51 21.49
CA THR A 21 -28.73 -0.50 20.45
C THR A 21 -27.41 0.29 20.45
N SER A 22 -26.56 0.05 19.43
CA SER A 22 -25.82 1.09 18.71
C SER A 22 -25.86 0.70 17.23
N CYS A 23 -26.70 1.32 16.41
CA CYS A 23 -26.43 2.57 15.71
C CYS A 23 -25.21 2.44 14.78
N SER A 24 -25.56 2.24 13.51
CA SER A 24 -24.77 2.50 12.30
C SER A 24 -23.85 3.69 12.45
N SER A 25 -22.61 3.50 12.05
CA SER A 25 -21.84 4.50 11.31
C SER A 25 -20.92 3.72 10.39
N ASP A 26 -21.15 3.90 9.09
CA ASP A 26 -20.13 3.77 8.08
C ASP A 26 -18.86 4.39 8.64
N ASP A 27 -17.84 3.57 8.80
CA ASP A 27 -16.49 4.00 8.51
C ASP A 27 -15.98 2.91 7.57
N ASP A 28 -16.52 2.90 6.34
CA ASP A 28 -15.60 2.95 5.21
C ASP A 28 -14.60 4.02 5.63
N SER A 29 -13.43 3.61 6.15
CA SER A 29 -12.31 4.53 6.16
C SER A 29 -12.00 4.71 4.69
N ILE A 30 -12.77 5.60 4.05
CA ILE A 30 -12.24 6.54 3.11
C ILE A 30 -11.23 7.31 3.96
N THR A 31 -10.07 6.67 4.20
CA THR A 31 -8.83 7.39 4.09
C THR A 31 -9.01 8.09 2.77
N ASN A 32 -9.38 9.36 2.85
CA ASN A 32 -9.43 10.24 1.72
C ASN A 32 -7.95 10.41 1.39
N THR A 33 -7.40 9.35 0.79
CA THR A 33 -6.01 9.20 0.49
C THR A 33 -5.84 10.25 -0.56
N ASN A 34 -5.33 11.39 -0.12
CA ASN A 34 -5.20 12.53 -0.98
C ASN A 34 -4.04 12.21 -1.92
N ASN A 35 -4.35 11.43 -2.95
CA ASN A 35 -3.42 10.95 -3.95
C ASN A 35 -2.72 12.12 -4.66
N SER A 36 -3.24 13.35 -4.51
CA SER A 36 -2.59 14.56 -5.00
C SER A 36 -1.16 14.73 -4.47
N SER A 37 -0.81 14.19 -3.30
CA SER A 37 0.56 14.30 -2.78
C SER A 37 1.56 13.40 -3.50
N LEU A 38 1.10 12.41 -4.28
CA LEU A 38 1.96 11.53 -5.07
C LEU A 38 2.62 12.24 -6.25
N PHE A 39 2.00 13.33 -6.74
CA PHE A 39 2.35 13.89 -8.03
C PHE A 39 3.40 15.00 -7.95
N ASP A 40 4.05 15.21 -9.08
CA ASP A 40 4.97 16.31 -9.37
C ASP A 40 6.20 16.39 -8.44
N LYS A 41 6.65 15.25 -7.92
CA LYS A 41 7.85 15.11 -7.09
C LYS A 41 8.57 13.78 -7.29
N TRP A 42 9.86 13.75 -6.94
CA TRP A 42 10.63 12.52 -6.90
C TRP A 42 10.42 11.78 -5.58
N TRP A 43 10.12 10.50 -5.69
CA TRP A 43 10.05 9.56 -4.60
C TRP A 43 11.29 8.68 -4.61
N TYR A 44 11.98 8.65 -3.48
CA TYR A 44 13.22 7.90 -3.28
C TYR A 44 12.97 6.73 -2.35
N ASP A 45 13.40 5.54 -2.77
CA ASP A 45 13.38 4.36 -1.89
C ASP A 45 14.34 4.58 -0.72
N SER A 46 13.80 4.59 0.50
CA SER A 46 14.59 4.84 1.70
C SER A 46 15.67 3.77 1.96
N ASN A 47 15.56 2.59 1.35
CA ASN A 47 16.55 1.52 1.42
C ASN A 47 17.46 1.43 0.19
N ASN A 48 17.20 2.24 -0.85
CA ASN A 48 17.97 2.30 -2.09
C ASN A 48 18.12 0.93 -2.78
N VAL A 49 17.05 0.12 -2.77
CA VAL A 49 17.00 -1.21 -3.40
C VAL A 49 16.19 -1.22 -4.69
N THR A 50 15.35 -0.22 -4.91
CA THR A 50 14.52 -0.01 -6.08
C THR A 50 14.85 1.32 -6.77
N ALA A 51 14.22 1.58 -7.92
CA ALA A 51 14.37 2.83 -8.65
C ALA A 51 13.69 4.00 -7.92
N ASP A 52 14.26 5.20 -8.10
CA ASP A 52 13.56 6.45 -7.82
C ASP A 52 12.45 6.63 -8.86
N ILE A 53 11.30 7.15 -8.44
CA ILE A 53 10.11 7.25 -9.29
C ILE A 53 9.50 8.64 -9.24
N TYR A 54 8.86 9.04 -10.33
CA TYR A 54 8.16 10.31 -10.47
C TYR A 54 6.84 10.09 -11.21
N PHE A 55 5.75 10.62 -10.65
CA PHE A 55 4.43 10.62 -11.27
C PHE A 55 4.06 12.07 -11.58
N HIS A 56 4.02 12.43 -12.86
CA HIS A 56 3.54 13.76 -13.27
C HIS A 56 2.01 13.79 -13.14
N ALA A 57 1.45 14.90 -12.65
CA ALA A 57 0.00 15.05 -12.54
C ALA A 57 -0.73 14.97 -13.90
N ASP A 58 -0.01 15.13 -15.01
CA ASP A 58 -0.52 15.07 -16.38
C ASP A 58 -0.67 13.65 -16.97
N GLY A 59 -0.26 12.61 -16.22
CA GLY A 59 -0.32 11.22 -16.67
C GLY A 59 1.01 10.62 -17.11
N GLN A 60 2.12 11.37 -17.07
CA GLN A 60 3.45 10.83 -17.41
C GLN A 60 4.13 10.18 -16.20
N TYR A 61 4.91 9.13 -16.45
CA TYR A 61 5.72 8.43 -15.45
C TYR A 61 7.20 8.44 -15.84
N GLU A 62 8.06 8.65 -14.85
CA GLU A 62 9.51 8.50 -14.98
C GLU A 62 10.07 7.65 -13.85
N GLN A 63 11.19 6.97 -14.13
CA GLN A 63 12.01 6.33 -13.13
C GLN A 63 13.49 6.40 -13.48
N LYS A 64 14.34 6.29 -12.46
CA LYS A 64 15.79 6.19 -12.61
C LYS A 64 16.41 5.32 -11.52
N ILE A 65 17.47 4.61 -11.88
CA ILE A 65 18.32 3.88 -10.93
C ILE A 65 19.77 3.94 -11.37
N ILE A 66 20.70 4.04 -10.42
CA ILE A 66 22.13 3.95 -10.69
C ILE A 66 22.59 2.50 -10.49
N LEU A 67 22.89 1.80 -11.57
CA LEU A 67 23.44 0.44 -11.54
C LEU A 67 24.87 0.43 -12.07
N LEU A 68 25.82 0.01 -11.21
CA LEU A 68 27.24 -0.06 -11.53
C LEU A 68 27.81 1.27 -12.08
N GLY A 69 27.34 2.40 -11.55
CA GLY A 69 27.75 3.75 -11.97
C GLY A 69 27.10 4.24 -13.26
N ASN A 70 26.18 3.49 -13.85
CA ASN A 70 25.40 3.90 -15.02
C ASN A 70 23.97 4.24 -14.61
N GLU A 71 23.46 5.37 -15.12
CA GLU A 71 22.05 5.74 -14.95
C GLU A 71 21.19 4.97 -15.95
N ILE A 72 20.18 4.30 -15.42
CA ILE A 72 19.19 3.53 -16.16
C ILE A 72 17.85 4.21 -15.94
N THR A 73 17.24 4.68 -17.01
CA THR A 73 16.00 5.44 -16.97
C THR A 73 14.85 4.69 -17.60
N GLY A 74 13.63 4.97 -17.14
CA GLY A 74 12.40 4.46 -17.71
C GLY A 74 11.35 5.57 -17.78
N THR A 75 10.51 5.51 -18.81
CA THR A 75 9.39 6.44 -19.00
C THR A 75 8.15 5.67 -19.43
N GLY A 76 6.97 6.14 -19.06
CA GLY A 76 5.70 5.54 -19.42
C GLY A 76 4.54 6.51 -19.18
N ASN A 77 3.32 5.98 -19.22
CA ASN A 77 2.11 6.72 -18.91
C ASN A 77 1.37 6.01 -17.79
N TRP A 78 0.86 6.73 -16.82
CA TRP A 78 0.10 6.15 -15.72
C TRP A 78 -1.39 6.38 -15.87
N THR A 79 -2.17 5.42 -15.38
CA THR A 79 -3.62 5.54 -15.21
C THR A 79 -4.04 4.87 -13.91
N TRP A 80 -5.05 5.41 -13.22
CA TRP A 80 -5.68 4.71 -12.11
C TRP A 80 -6.51 3.55 -12.64
N GLU A 81 -6.15 2.32 -12.28
CA GLU A 81 -6.98 1.14 -12.56
C GLU A 81 -8.06 1.00 -11.48
N ASN A 82 -7.69 1.30 -10.22
CA ASN A 82 -8.62 1.42 -9.11
C ASN A 82 -8.08 2.43 -8.09
N GLU A 83 -8.50 3.68 -8.21
CA GLU A 83 -8.06 4.77 -7.34
C GLU A 83 -8.44 4.55 -5.86
N SER A 84 -9.65 4.01 -5.62
CA SER A 84 -10.13 3.74 -4.24
C SER A 84 -9.27 2.72 -3.49
N SER A 85 -8.63 1.81 -4.22
CA SER A 85 -7.72 0.79 -3.67
C SER A 85 -6.25 1.15 -3.85
N GLY A 86 -5.94 2.36 -4.34
CA GLY A 86 -4.58 2.82 -4.59
C GLY A 86 -3.85 2.06 -5.70
N ILE A 87 -4.56 1.50 -6.69
CA ILE A 87 -3.96 0.73 -7.79
C ILE A 87 -3.82 1.59 -9.03
N MET A 88 -2.58 1.89 -9.40
CA MET A 88 -2.19 2.60 -10.61
C MET A 88 -1.43 1.66 -11.54
N LYS A 89 -1.69 1.77 -12.84
CA LYS A 89 -0.97 1.03 -13.87
C LYS A 89 -0.11 1.97 -14.69
N ILE A 90 1.14 1.61 -14.90
CA ILE A 90 2.02 2.21 -15.90
C ILE A 90 1.93 1.38 -17.17
N ASP A 91 1.68 2.04 -18.28
CA ASP A 91 1.67 1.49 -19.62
C ASP A 91 2.71 2.18 -20.50
N ASN A 92 3.09 1.49 -21.59
CA ASN A 92 4.14 1.92 -22.51
C ASN A 92 5.46 2.19 -21.78
N LEU A 93 5.74 1.43 -20.72
CA LEU A 93 6.99 1.52 -19.99
C LEU A 93 8.14 1.11 -20.93
N GLY A 94 9.04 2.05 -21.18
CA GLY A 94 10.21 1.86 -22.02
C GLY A 94 11.40 2.59 -21.45
N GLY A 95 12.58 2.30 -21.97
CA GLY A 95 13.84 2.85 -21.49
C GLY A 95 14.94 1.80 -21.51
N ASN A 96 16.18 2.24 -21.31
CA ASN A 96 17.29 1.31 -21.21
C ASN A 96 17.09 0.45 -19.96
N GLY A 97 17.18 -0.87 -20.07
CA GLY A 97 17.01 -1.79 -18.93
C GLY A 97 15.56 -2.18 -18.57
N GLN A 98 14.54 -1.63 -19.24
CA GLN A 98 13.16 -2.06 -19.04
C GLN A 98 12.90 -3.40 -19.76
N VAL A 99 12.42 -4.40 -19.02
CA VAL A 99 12.12 -5.76 -19.53
C VAL A 99 10.62 -6.06 -19.63
N VAL A 100 9.79 -5.15 -19.12
CA VAL A 100 8.32 -5.21 -19.17
C VAL A 100 7.79 -3.90 -19.74
N SER A 101 6.67 -3.97 -20.45
CA SER A 101 5.99 -2.80 -21.02
C SER A 101 4.94 -2.19 -20.09
N SER A 102 4.60 -2.89 -19.01
CA SER A 102 3.61 -2.45 -18.03
C SER A 102 4.00 -2.92 -16.62
N VAL A 103 3.62 -2.14 -15.63
CA VAL A 103 3.79 -2.44 -14.20
C VAL A 103 2.63 -1.80 -13.42
N TRP A 104 2.18 -2.46 -12.36
CA TRP A 104 1.17 -1.95 -11.45
C TRP A 104 1.82 -1.52 -10.15
N PHE A 105 1.40 -0.37 -9.66
CA PHE A 105 1.75 0.17 -8.36
C PHE A 105 0.51 0.08 -7.47
N LYS A 106 0.69 -0.45 -6.26
CA LYS A 106 -0.30 -0.37 -5.20
C LYS A 106 0.25 0.51 -4.10
N PHE A 107 -0.43 1.62 -3.84
CA PHE A 107 -0.04 2.60 -2.84
C PHE A 107 -0.82 2.41 -1.53
N SER A 108 -0.13 2.59 -0.41
CA SER A 108 -0.70 2.69 0.93
C SER A 108 0.04 3.76 1.73
N ASP A 109 -0.56 4.19 2.85
CA ASP A 109 0.04 5.16 3.78
C ASP A 109 0.57 6.43 3.12
N ILE A 110 -0.18 6.95 2.12
CA ILE A 110 0.19 8.15 1.39
C ILE A 110 0.09 9.36 2.34
N LEU A 111 1.24 9.95 2.65
CA LEU A 111 1.39 11.22 3.33
C LEU A 111 2.01 12.25 2.38
N ASN A 112 2.25 13.46 2.87
CA ASN A 112 2.81 14.54 2.03
C ASN A 112 4.22 14.21 1.53
N ASN A 113 5.02 13.52 2.35
CA ASN A 113 6.45 13.29 2.15
C ASN A 113 6.86 11.82 2.19
N THR A 114 5.90 10.92 2.42
CA THR A 114 6.17 9.48 2.53
C THR A 114 5.06 8.68 1.87
N VAL A 115 5.39 7.52 1.31
CA VAL A 115 4.43 6.58 0.75
C VAL A 115 4.96 5.16 0.82
N THR A 116 4.06 4.20 1.03
CA THR A 116 4.35 2.77 0.93
C THR A 116 3.86 2.24 -0.42
N ILE A 117 4.72 1.49 -1.11
CA ILE A 117 4.49 1.03 -2.47
C ILE A 117 4.75 -0.48 -2.59
N GLN A 118 3.84 -1.18 -3.25
CA GLN A 118 4.05 -2.52 -3.78
C GLN A 118 3.98 -2.48 -5.32
N GLN A 119 4.74 -3.35 -5.98
CA GLN A 119 4.75 -3.43 -7.44
C GLN A 119 4.32 -4.82 -7.95
N SER A 120 3.73 -4.87 -9.14
CA SER A 120 3.36 -6.11 -9.81
C SER A 120 3.58 -6.02 -11.32
N THR A 121 4.02 -7.12 -11.95
CA THR A 121 4.16 -7.21 -13.41
C THR A 121 2.98 -7.89 -14.10
N ASN A 122 2.02 -8.40 -13.32
CA ASN A 122 0.82 -9.08 -13.82
C ASN A 122 -0.49 -8.51 -13.26
N GLY A 123 -0.42 -7.51 -12.38
CA GLY A 123 -1.58 -6.86 -11.75
C GLY A 123 -2.21 -7.64 -10.61
N THR A 124 -1.74 -8.85 -10.31
CA THR A 124 -2.33 -9.73 -9.29
C THR A 124 -1.37 -10.05 -8.14
N ASP A 125 -0.12 -10.36 -8.47
CA ASP A 125 0.90 -10.73 -7.49
C ASP A 125 1.78 -9.52 -7.20
N TYR A 126 1.61 -8.94 -6.01
CA TYR A 126 2.34 -7.76 -5.57
C TYR A 126 3.57 -8.13 -4.75
N SER A 127 4.63 -7.34 -4.91
CA SER A 127 5.85 -7.43 -4.12
C SER A 127 5.59 -7.18 -2.63
N ILE A 128 6.60 -7.40 -1.81
CA ILE A 128 6.62 -6.82 -0.46
C ILE A 128 6.54 -5.28 -0.54
N GLU A 129 6.12 -4.67 0.55
CA GLU A 129 6.07 -3.22 0.72
C GLU A 129 7.46 -2.60 0.70
N VAL A 130 7.59 -1.49 -0.03
CA VAL A 130 8.77 -0.64 -0.09
C VAL A 130 8.38 0.76 0.35
N PHE A 131 9.18 1.34 1.23
CA PHE A 131 8.93 2.68 1.77
C PHE A 131 9.71 3.72 0.97
N TYR A 132 8.99 4.74 0.52
CA TYR A 132 9.52 5.86 -0.23
C TYR A 132 9.33 7.16 0.54
N GLN A 133 10.27 8.08 0.34
CA GLN A 133 10.25 9.43 0.89
C GLN A 133 10.63 10.45 -0.19
N ASP A 134 10.08 11.65 -0.12
CA ASP A 134 10.58 12.78 -0.91
C ASP A 134 11.75 13.48 -0.21
N THR A 135 12.55 14.23 -0.96
CA THR A 135 13.67 15.03 -0.42
C THR A 135 13.40 16.52 -0.39
N ASP A 136 12.20 16.95 -0.80
CA ASP A 136 11.76 18.34 -0.77
C ASP A 136 11.41 18.73 0.68
N ASN A 137 12.44 19.09 1.45
CA ASN A 137 12.32 19.81 2.72
C ASN A 137 12.51 21.31 2.51
#